data_AF-G3FNR2-F1
#
_entry.id   AF-G3FNR2-F1
#
_cell.length_a   1.000
_cell.length_b   1.000
_cell.length_c   1.000
_cell.angle_alpha   90.00
_cell.angle_beta   90.00
_cell.angle_gamma   90.00
#
_symmetry.space_group_name_H-M   'P 1'
#
loop_
_entity.id
_entity.type
_entity.pdbx_description
1 polymer ?
#
loop_
_entity_poly.entity_id
_entity_poly.type
_entity_poly.pdbx_seq_one_letter_code
_entity_poly.pdbx_strand_id
1 'polypeptide(L)' 'QFVRFDSDAESPREEPRAPWMEQEGPEYWDQNTRICKADTQTLRENLRTLL' A
#
# COMPACT_ATOMS: atom_id res chain seq x y z
N GLN A 1 -1.08 -10.14 -10.56
CA GLN A 1 -1.09 -9.16 -9.45
C GLN A 1 -2.48 -9.17 -8.82
N PHE A 2 -2.58 -9.32 -7.50
CA PHE A 2 -3.85 -9.50 -6.75
C PHE A 2 -4.19 -8.31 -5.85
N VAL A 3 -3.19 -7.50 -5.48
CA VAL A 3 -3.35 -6.22 -4.79
C VAL A 3 -2.47 -5.15 -5.43
N ARG A 4 -2.85 -3.88 -5.25
CA ARG A 4 -2.04 -2.73 -5.65
C ARG A 4 -2.15 -1.64 -4.59
N PHE A 5 -1.00 -1.09 -4.23
CA PHE A 5 -0.91 0.17 -3.51
C PHE A 5 -0.39 1.23 -4.49
N ASP A 6 -1.03 2.39 -4.51
CA ASP A 6 -0.63 3.54 -5.32
C ASP A 6 -0.37 4.73 -4.39
N SER A 7 0.89 5.15 -4.28
CA SER A 7 1.29 6.26 -3.42
C SER A 7 0.87 7.62 -3.96
N ASP A 8 0.63 7.73 -5.26
CA ASP A 8 0.31 8.99 -5.94
C ASP A 8 -1.21 9.21 -6.07
N ALA A 9 -2.03 8.23 -5.69
CA ALA A 9 -3.48 8.37 -5.64
C ALA A 9 -3.93 9.41 -4.59
N GLU A 10 -5.06 10.09 -4.83
CA GLU A 10 -5.63 11.09 -3.88
C GLU A 10 -5.86 10.51 -2.48
N SER A 11 -6.19 9.22 -2.39
CA SER A 11 -6.28 8.48 -1.14
C SER A 11 -5.46 7.19 -1.25
N PRO A 12 -4.17 7.21 -0.86
CA PRO A 12 -3.31 6.04 -0.94
C PRO A 12 -3.83 4.94 -0.01
N ARG A 13 -4.27 3.84 -0.61
CA ARG A 13 -4.73 2.63 0.07
C ARG A 13 -4.38 1.40 -0.77
N GLU A 14 -4.34 0.26 -0.13
CA GLU A 14 -4.20 -1.00 -0.84
C GLU A 14 -5.56 -1.42 -1.42
N GLU A 15 -5.58 -1.75 -2.70
CA GLU A 15 -6.80 -2.09 -3.44
C GLU A 15 -6.73 -3.51 -4.02
N PRO A 16 -7.85 -4.27 -3.98
CA PRO A 16 -7.95 -5.57 -4.62
C PRO A 16 -7.89 -5.41 -6.14
N ARG A 17 -7.07 -6.25 -6.78
CA ARG A 17 -6.98 -6.44 -8.24
C ARG A 17 -7.62 -7.75 -8.70
N ALA A 18 -7.98 -8.62 -7.75
CA ALA A 18 -8.59 -9.91 -8.01
C ALA A 18 -9.89 -10.06 -7.20
N PRO A 19 -10.96 -10.66 -7.77
CA PRO A 19 -12.27 -10.74 -7.12
C PRO A 19 -12.25 -11.44 -5.75
N TRP A 20 -11.35 -12.42 -5.57
CA TRP A 20 -11.26 -13.17 -4.32
C TRP A 20 -10.65 -12.36 -3.17
N MET A 21 -9.94 -11.26 -3.47
CA MET A 21 -9.42 -10.35 -2.44
C MET A 21 -10.52 -9.46 -1.84
N GLU A 22 -11.62 -9.21 -2.55
CA GLU A 22 -12.75 -8.41 -2.03
C GLU A 22 -13.43 -9.05 -0.81
N GLN A 23 -13.16 -10.32 -0.56
CA GLN A 23 -13.65 -11.06 0.61
C GLN A 23 -12.90 -10.67 1.91
N GLU A 24 -11.73 -10.05 1.80
CA GLU A 24 -10.95 -9.61 2.94
C GLU A 24 -11.62 -8.43 3.65
N GLY A 25 -11.62 -8.47 4.99
CA GLY A 25 -12.26 -7.48 5.83
C GLY A 25 -11.51 -6.14 5.88
N PRO A 26 -12.17 -5.08 6.38
CA PRO A 26 -11.57 -3.75 6.50
C PRO A 26 -10.29 -3.75 7.34
N GLU A 27 -10.17 -4.63 8.35
CA GLU A 27 -8.96 -4.76 9.16
C GLU A 27 -7.74 -5.18 8.34
N TYR A 28 -7.91 -6.12 7.41
CA TYR A 28 -6.85 -6.54 6.49
C TYR A 28 -6.36 -5.35 5.66
N TRP A 29 -7.30 -4.65 5.04
CA TRP A 29 -7.00 -3.50 4.17
C TRP A 29 -6.37 -2.32 4.91
N ASP A 30 -6.84 -2.02 6.12
CA ASP A 30 -6.29 -0.96 6.97
C ASP A 30 -4.87 -1.28 7.42
N GLN A 31 -4.62 -2.52 7.86
CA GLN A 31 -3.29 -2.96 8.28
C GLN A 31 -2.30 -2.88 7.12
N ASN A 32 -2.66 -3.44 5.97
CA ASN A 32 -1.83 -3.46 4.78
C ASN A 32 -1.56 -2.04 4.25
N THR A 33 -2.58 -1.18 4.23
CA THR A 33 -2.42 0.23 3.85
C THR A 33 -1.43 0.97 4.77
N ARG A 34 -1.44 0.69 6.08
CA ARG A 34 -0.47 1.30 7.02
C ARG A 34 0.96 0.82 6.74
N ILE A 35 1.13 -0.47 6.45
CA ILE A 35 2.43 -1.06 6.11
C ILE A 35 2.97 -0.42 4.82
N CYS A 36 2.20 -0.39 3.74
CA CYS A 36 2.63 0.23 2.49
C CYS A 36 2.97 1.72 2.62
N LYS A 37 2.25 2.46 3.47
CA LYS A 37 2.58 3.86 3.79
C LYS A 37 3.94 3.98 4.49
N ALA A 38 4.20 3.12 5.48
CA ALA A 38 5.48 3.10 6.17
C ALA A 38 6.64 2.74 5.21
N ASP A 39 6.46 1.70 4.40
CA ASP A 39 7.47 1.28 3.42
C ASP A 39 7.76 2.38 2.38
N THR A 40 6.73 3.09 1.93
CA THR A 40 6.89 4.23 1.01
C THR A 40 7.74 5.34 1.63
N GLN A 41 7.52 5.64 2.92
CA GLN A 41 8.33 6.63 3.64
C GLN A 41 9.77 6.16 3.80
N THR A 42 10.00 4.92 4.22
CA THR A 42 11.34 4.34 4.36
C THR A 42 12.08 4.30 3.02
N LEU A 43 11.41 3.91 1.93
CA LEU A 43 11.99 3.92 0.59
C LEU A 43 12.40 5.34 0.18
N ARG A 44 11.55 6.34 0.44
CA ARG A 44 11.86 7.75 0.15
C ARG A 44 13.07 8.23 0.93
N GLU A 45 13.18 7.90 2.22
CA GLU A 45 14.33 8.24 3.06
C GLU A 45 15.61 7.57 2.55
N ASN A 46 15.54 6.27 2.24
CA ASN A 46 16.67 5.53 1.67
C ASN A 46 17.13 6.12 0.34
N LEU A 47 16.20 6.47 -0.56
CA LEU A 47 16.53 7.13 -1.82
C LEU A 47 17.20 8.48 -1.60
N ARG A 48 16.75 9.26 -0.61
CA ARG A 48 17.41 10.51 -0.23
C ARG A 48 18.81 10.30 0.36
N THR A 49 19.04 9.21 1.09
CA THR A 49 20.37 8.86 1.62
C THR A 49 21.32 8.36 0.53
N LEU A 50 20.79 7.72 -0.51
CA LEU A 50 21.57 7.17 -1.62
C LEU A 50 21.96 8.22 -2.68
N LEU A 51 21.34 9.40 -2.67
CA LEU A 51 21.58 10.53 -3.59
C LEU A 51 22.49 11.59 -2.95
#